data_AF-C3YWH7-F1
#
_entry.id   AF-C3YWH7-F1
#
_cell.length_a   1.000
_cell.length_b   1.000
_cell.length_c   1.000
_cell.angle_alpha   90.00
_cell.angle_beta   90.00
_cell.angle_gamma   90.00
#
_symmetry.space_group_name_H-M   'P 1'
#
loop_
_entity.id
_entity.type
_entity.pdbx_description
1 polymer ?
#
loop_
_entity_poly.entity_id
_entity_poly.type
_entity_poly.pdbx_seq_one_letter_code
_entity_poly.pdbx_strand_id
1 'polypeptide(L)' 'PLYPDDLLHNFFLVAIIAGRERQLPDTYQPLQLQNPWAKGKLLVRLRDQATAALAMLHETQSTSV' A
#
# COMPACT_ATOMS: atom_id res chain seq x y z
N PRO A 1 -10.85 13.45 7.10
CA PRO A 1 -11.41 13.22 5.74
C PRO A 1 -12.09 11.84 5.73
N LEU A 2 -13.27 11.74 5.13
CA LEU A 2 -13.93 10.45 4.89
C LEU A 2 -13.65 10.07 3.43
N TYR A 3 -13.09 8.88 3.22
CA TYR A 3 -12.81 8.36 1.88
C TYR A 3 -13.94 7.41 1.49
N PRO A 4 -14.52 7.54 0.28
CA PRO A 4 -15.45 6.55 -0.26
C PRO A 4 -14.73 5.21 -0.50
N ASP A 5 -15.51 4.12 -0.46
CA ASP A 5 -15.01 2.76 -0.60
C ASP A 5 -14.21 2.55 -1.89
N ASP A 6 -14.63 3.22 -2.97
CA ASP A 6 -13.97 3.20 -4.27
C ASP A 6 -12.55 3.75 -4.24
N LEU A 7 -12.16 4.52 -3.22
CA LEU A 7 -10.80 5.05 -3.08
C LEU A 7 -9.94 4.24 -2.11
N LEU A 8 -10.49 3.21 -1.45
CA LEU A 8 -9.74 2.40 -0.49
C LEU A 8 -8.59 1.61 -1.14
N HIS A 9 -8.72 1.23 -2.42
CA HIS A 9 -7.66 0.57 -3.20
C HIS A 9 -6.42 1.47 -3.43
N ASN A 10 -6.56 2.78 -3.24
CA ASN A 10 -5.43 3.70 -3.34
C ASN A 10 -4.55 3.70 -2.09
N PHE A 11 -4.99 3.05 -1.01
CA PHE A 11 -4.17 2.94 0.18
C PHE A 11 -3.31 1.69 0.13
N PHE A 12 -2.09 1.79 0.64
CA PHE A 12 -1.19 0.67 0.79
C PHE A 12 -0.47 0.72 2.12
N LEU A 13 -0.03 -0.44 2.57
CA LEU A 13 0.63 -0.61 3.85
C LEU A 13 2.14 -0.35 3.69
N VAL A 14 2.71 0.34 4.68
CA VAL A 14 4.10 0.76 4.65
C VAL A 14 4.76 0.48 5.99
N ALA A 15 5.88 -0.23 5.98
CA ALA A 15 6.72 -0.41 7.16
C ALA A 15 7.95 0.52 7.10
N ILE A 16 8.13 1.32 8.15
CA ILE A 16 9.36 2.07 8.40
C ILE A 16 10.21 1.25 9.36
N ILE A 17 11.37 0.77 8.91
CA ILE A 17 12.30 -0.01 9.74
C ILE A 17 13.67 0.66 9.64
N ALA A 18 14.22 1.09 10.78
CA ALA A 18 15.52 1.77 10.84
C ALA A 18 15.63 2.97 9.85
N GLY A 19 14.56 3.76 9.74
CA GLY A 19 14.50 4.93 8.85
C GLY A 19 14.32 4.60 7.36
N ARG A 20 14.15 3.32 6.99
CA ARG A 20 13.88 2.90 5.62
C ARG A 20 12.41 2.56 5.42
N GLU A 21 11.82 3.11 4.37
CA GLU A 21 10.45 2.82 3.95
C GLU A 21 10.41 1.55 3.10
N ARG A 22 9.48 0.64 3.41
CA ARG A 22 9.15 -0.52 2.60
C ARG A 22 7.64 -0.59 2.38
N GLN A 23 7.24 -0.56 1.11
CA GLN A 23 5.88 -0.88 0.71
C GLN A 23 5.62 -2.37 0.92
N LEU A 24 4.47 -2.68 1.51
CA LEU A 24 4.01 -4.04 1.72
C LEU A 24 2.89 -4.38 0.72
N PRO A 25 2.77 -5.67 0.32
CA PRO A 25 1.67 -6.13 -0.51
C PRO A 25 0.31 -5.97 0.19
N ASP A 26 -0.77 -5.85 -0.58
CA ASP A 26 -2.13 -5.74 -0.03
C ASP A 26 -2.59 -7.04 0.65
N THR A 27 -2.02 -8.18 0.27
CA THR A 27 -2.26 -9.49 0.90
C THR A 27 -1.45 -9.69 2.19
N TYR A 28 -0.60 -8.72 2.54
CA TYR A 28 0.25 -8.81 3.71
C TYR A 28 -0.61 -8.81 4.98
N GLN A 29 -0.35 -9.76 5.87
CA GLN A 29 -1.05 -9.87 7.15
C GLN A 29 -0.27 -9.13 8.24
N PRO A 30 -0.72 -7.96 8.73
CA PRO A 30 0.04 -7.17 9.70
C PRO A 30 0.35 -7.93 11.00
N LEU A 31 -0.48 -8.90 11.35
CA LEU A 31 -0.33 -9.76 12.53
C LEU A 31 0.80 -10.80 12.39
N GLN A 32 1.28 -11.07 11.17
CA GLN A 32 2.42 -11.95 10.90
C GLN A 32 3.77 -11.26 11.12
N LEU A 33 3.80 -9.95 11.41
CA LEU A 33 5.04 -9.30 11.85
C LEU A 33 5.51 -9.94 13.15
N GLN A 34 6.61 -10.69 13.09
CA GLN A 34 7.24 -11.24 14.28
C GLN A 34 7.73 -10.12 15.20
N ASN A 35 7.33 -10.21 16.47
CA ASN A 35 7.69 -9.33 17.59
C ASN A 35 7.16 -7.88 17.48
N PRO A 36 6.76 -7.26 18.62
CA PRO A 36 6.25 -5.90 18.65
C PRO A 36 7.29 -4.99 17.99
N TRP A 37 6.85 -4.04 17.17
CA TRP A 37 7.70 -3.23 16.30
C TRP A 37 8.62 -2.28 17.09
N ALA A 38 9.52 -2.82 17.90
CA ALA A 38 10.36 -2.09 18.85
C ALA A 38 11.29 -1.10 18.13
N LYS A 39 11.46 -1.24 16.81
CA LYS A 39 12.31 -0.39 15.97
C LYS A 39 11.62 0.09 14.68
N GLY A 40 10.29 -0.05 14.58
CA GLY A 40 9.58 0.26 13.35
C GLY A 40 8.17 0.81 13.54
N LYS A 41 7.66 1.43 12.48
CA LYS A 41 6.28 1.94 12.40
C LYS A 41 5.61 1.34 11.18
N LEU A 42 4.41 0.81 11.33
CA LEU A 42 3.55 0.52 10.20
C LEU A 42 2.61 1.70 10.00
N LEU A 43 2.47 2.11 8.75
CA LEU A 43 1.68 3.25 8.32
C LEU A 43 0.81 2.81 7.14
N VAL A 44 -0.26 3.54 6.92
CA VAL A 44 -1.05 3.45 5.70
C VAL A 44 -0.75 4.71 4.90
N ARG A 45 -0.41 4.58 3.62
CA ARG A 45 -0.17 5.71 2.71
C ARG A 45 -1.10 5.63 1.51
N LEU A 46 -1.47 6.80 1.00
CA LEU A 46 -2.10 6.93 -0.31
C LEU A 46 -1.04 6.77 -1.39
N ARG A 47 -1.37 5.99 -2.42
CA ARG A 47 -0.65 5.95 -3.68
C ARG A 47 -0.80 7.33 -4.30
N ASP A 48 0.33 7.97 -4.62
CA ASP A 48 0.32 9.26 -5.31
C ASP A 48 -0.57 9.14 -6.56
N GLN A 49 -1.42 10.13 -6.84
CA GLN A 49 -2.35 10.08 -7.97
C GLN A 49 -1.62 9.82 -9.30
N ALA A 50 -0.38 10.30 -9.44
CA ALA A 50 0.46 10.00 -10.60
C ALA A 50 0.79 8.50 -10.72
N THR A 51 1.02 7.81 -9.61
CA THR A 51 1.34 6.38 -9.56
C THR A 51 0.09 5.50 -9.59
N ALA A 52 -1.01 5.95 -9.00
CA ALA A 52 -2.30 5.26 -9.06
C ALA A 52 -2.87 5.23 -10.49
N ALA A 53 -2.78 6.36 -11.22
CA ALA A 53 -3.18 6.42 -12.62
C ALA A 53 -2.38 5.45 -13.51
N LEU A 54 -1.07 5.32 -13.28
CA LEU A 54 -0.22 4.35 -13.99
C LEU A 54 -0.59 2.89 -13.69
N ALA A 55 -0.93 2.57 -12.45
CA ALA A 55 -1.37 1.23 -12.06
C ALA A 55 -2.70 0.85 -12.75
N MET A 56 -3.69 1.75 -12.75
CA MET A 56 -4.96 1.51 -13.46
C MET A 56 -4.75 1.35 -14.97
N LEU A 57 -3.88 2.16 -15.58
CA LEU A 57 -3.53 2.04 -17.00
C LEU A 57 -2.90 0.67 -17.34
N HIS A 58 -2.11 0.10 -16.43
CA HIS A 58 -1.51 -1.22 -16.61
C HIS A 58 -2.53 -2.35 -16.45
N GLU A 59 -3.50 -2.24 -15.54
CA GLU A 59 -4.61 -3.21 -15.42
C GLU A 59 -5.51 -3.24 -16.66
N THR A 60 -5.76 -2.10 -17.31
CA THR A 60 -6.50 -2.05 -18.58
C THR A 60 -5.77 -2.68 -19.79
N GLN A 61 -4.48 -2.99 -19.69
CA GLN A 61 -3.73 -3.62 -20.79
C GLN A 61 -3.61 -5.16 -20.67
N SER A 62 -3.91 -5.75 -19.51
CA SER A 62 -3.91 -7.22 -19.34
C SER A 62 -5.30 -7.86 -19.46
N THR A 63 -6.32 -7.11 -19.86
CA THR A 63 -7.62 -7.65 -20.28
C THR A 63 -7.99 -7.15 -21.67
N SER A 64 -7.08 -7.32 -22.62
CA SER A 64 -7.43 -7.41 -24.03
C SER A 64 -6.36 -8.25 -24.71
N VAL A 65 -6.82 -9.30 -25.40
CA VAL A 65 -6.16 -10.39 -26.16
C VAL A 65 -5.50 -11.53 -25.41
#